data_AF-A0A0Q0IL19-F1
#
_entry.id   AF-A0A0Q0IL19-F1
#
_cell.length_a   1.000
_cell.length_b   1.000
_cell.length_c   1.000
_cell.angle_alpha   90.00
_cell.angle_beta   90.00
_cell.angle_gamma   90.00
#
_symmetry.space_group_name_H-M   'P 1'
#
loop_
_entity.id
_entity.type
_entity.pdbx_description
1 polymer ?
#
loop_
_entity_poly.entity_id
_entity_poly.type
_entity_poly.pdbx_seq_one_letter_code
_entity_poly.pdbx_strand_id
1 'polypeptide(L)'
;MSVYGARKIWKQLQLDDHQVARCTVERLMRVMGIQGVRRGKAHKTTIPDEQQDKPLDLVNRQFTAEQPNQLWVADITYGVPGVQG
;
A
#
# COMPACT_ATOMS: atom_id res chain seq x y z
N MET A 1 6.33 23.83 -0.67
CA MET A 1 5.08 23.94 0.12
C MET A 1 4.34 22.61 -0.04
N SER A 2 4.21 21.83 1.03
CA SER A 2 3.63 20.48 0.98
C SER A 2 2.11 20.59 1.11
N VAL A 3 1.35 20.17 0.09
CA VAL A 3 -0.09 20.41 0.01
C VAL A 3 -0.87 19.16 0.42
N TYR A 4 -2.04 19.36 1.00
CA TYR A 4 -3.01 18.30 1.25
C TYR A 4 -3.45 17.67 -0.09
N GLY A 5 -3.60 16.35 -0.14
CA GLY A 5 -4.10 15.67 -1.35
C GLY A 5 -5.58 15.96 -1.64
N ALA A 6 -6.05 15.61 -2.83
CA ALA A 6 -7.38 15.94 -3.34
C ALA A 6 -8.52 15.65 -2.36
N ARG A 7 -8.47 14.51 -1.67
CA ARG A 7 -9.49 14.13 -0.66
C ARG A 7 -9.58 15.12 0.50
N LYS A 8 -8.46 15.62 0.98
CA LYS A 8 -8.41 16.54 2.12
C LYS A 8 -8.82 17.95 1.71
N ILE A 9 -8.39 18.40 0.53
CA ILE A 9 -8.83 19.68 -0.05
C ILE A 9 -10.35 19.64 -0.29
N TRP A 10 -10.85 18.55 -0.89
CA TRP A 10 -12.29 18.37 -1.11
C TRP A 10 -13.10 18.43 0.19
N LYS A 11 -12.65 17.74 1.25
CA LYS A 11 -13.29 17.82 2.56
C LYS A 11 -13.25 19.22 3.16
N GLN A 12 -12.13 19.93 3.03
CA GLN A 12 -12.00 21.30 3.50
C GLN A 12 -12.99 22.21 2.78
N LEU A 13 -13.09 22.10 1.45
CA LEU A 13 -14.04 22.87 0.65
C LEU A 13 -15.48 22.58 1.07
N GLN A 14 -15.84 21.34 1.38
CA GLN A 14 -17.17 21.02 1.92
C GLN A 14 -17.43 21.64 3.30
N LEU A 15 -16.42 21.73 4.17
CA LEU A 15 -16.54 22.40 5.47
C LEU A 15 -16.68 23.92 5.32
N ASP A 16 -16.04 24.49 4.30
CA ASP A 16 -16.13 25.90 3.92
C ASP A 16 -17.37 26.18 3.05
N ASP A 17 -18.35 25.26 3.01
CA ASP A 17 -19.62 25.34 2.26
C ASP A 17 -19.49 25.46 0.72
N HIS A 18 -18.37 25.03 0.16
CA HIS A 18 -18.15 24.94 -1.28
C HIS A 18 -18.53 23.54 -1.80
N GLN A 19 -19.66 23.47 -2.50
CA GLN A 19 -20.15 22.23 -3.12
C GLN A 19 -19.40 21.96 -4.44
N VAL A 20 -18.26 21.29 -4.35
CA VAL A 20 -17.49 20.84 -5.52
C VAL A 20 -17.35 19.32 -5.56
N ALA A 21 -17.40 18.76 -6.77
CA ALA A 21 -17.10 17.34 -6.97
C ALA A 21 -15.61 17.07 -6.74
N ARG A 22 -15.29 15.92 -6.15
CA ARG A 22 -13.89 15.49 -5.91
C ARG A 22 -13.06 15.47 -7.20
N CYS A 23 -13.65 15.06 -8.33
CA CYS A 23 -12.99 15.03 -9.63
C CYS A 23 -12.59 16.44 -10.12
N THR A 24 -13.31 17.48 -9.73
CA THR A 24 -12.96 18.88 -10.03
C THR A 24 -11.68 19.28 -9.30
N VAL A 25 -11.58 18.92 -8.02
CA VAL A 25 -10.36 19.17 -7.21
C VAL A 25 -9.17 18.43 -7.80
N GLU A 26 -9.34 17.14 -8.15
CA GLU A 26 -8.28 16.33 -8.79
C GLU A 26 -7.82 16.93 -10.12
N ARG A 27 -8.76 17.36 -10.97
CA ARG A 27 -8.46 18.01 -12.25
C ARG A 27 -7.68 19.31 -12.05
N LEU A 28 -8.11 20.16 -11.12
CA LEU A 28 -7.45 21.44 -10.83
C LEU A 28 -6.04 21.22 -10.25
N MET A 29 -5.88 20.28 -9.32
CA MET A 29 -4.57 19.90 -8.80
C MET A 29 -3.63 19.43 -9.91
N ARG A 30 -4.14 18.64 -10.88
CA ARG A 30 -3.35 18.18 -12.04
C ARG A 30 -2.92 19.33 -12.93
N VAL A 31 -3.81 20.27 -13.25
CA VAL A 31 -3.51 21.45 -14.06
C VAL A 31 -2.47 22.35 -13.38
N MET A 32 -2.54 22.48 -12.06
CA MET A 32 -1.60 23.31 -11.27
C MET A 32 -0.30 22.57 -10.89
N GLY A 33 -0.13 21.30 -11.25
CA GLY A 33 1.03 20.50 -10.85
C GLY A 33 1.11 20.22 -9.34
N ILE A 34 0.01 20.40 -8.61
CA ILE A 34 -0.04 20.20 -7.15
C ILE A 34 -0.21 18.72 -6.86
N GLN A 35 0.66 18.17 -6.01
CA GLN A 35 0.57 16.80 -5.53
C GLN A 35 0.40 16.75 -4.02
N GLY A 36 -0.49 15.86 -3.58
CA GLY A 36 -0.71 15.61 -2.17
C GLY A 36 0.45 14.85 -1.55
N VAL A 37 1.01 15.35 -0.45
CA VAL A 37 2.04 14.61 0.29
C VAL A 37 1.38 13.81 1.40
N ARG A 38 1.73 12.52 1.50
CA ARG A 38 1.36 11.68 2.64
C ARG A 38 2.40 11.86 3.74
N ARG A 39 1.99 12.39 4.89
CA ARG A 39 2.83 12.33 6.11
C ARG A 39 2.79 10.92 6.67
N GLY A 40 3.95 10.27 6.73
CA GLY A 40 4.14 8.93 7.27
C GLY A 40 5.36 8.26 6.64
N LYS A 41 6.23 7.66 7.45
CA LYS A 41 7.32 6.80 6.96
C LYS A 41 6.67 5.58 6.29
N ALA A 42 7.11 5.20 5.10
CA ALA A 42 6.84 3.85 4.62
C ALA A 42 7.45 2.89 5.65
N HIS A 43 6.63 2.09 6.31
CA HIS A 43 7.10 1.11 7.27
C HIS A 43 7.77 -0.03 6.49
N LYS A 44 9.10 0.01 6.35
CA LYS A 44 9.87 -1.15 5.93
C LYS A 44 9.97 -2.06 7.15
N THR A 45 9.09 -3.06 7.23
CA THR A 45 9.02 -4.02 8.33
C THR A 45 10.24 -4.96 8.36
N THR A 46 10.92 -5.14 7.24
CA THR A 46 12.07 -6.04 7.13
C THR A 46 13.13 -5.38 6.24
N ILE A 47 14.32 -5.17 6.78
CA ILE A 47 15.52 -4.90 5.98
C ILE A 47 16.13 -6.29 5.74
N PRO A 48 16.19 -6.78 4.50
CA PRO A 48 16.83 -8.07 4.22
C PRO A 48 18.30 -7.97 4.63
N ASP A 49 18.73 -8.87 5.52
CA ASP A 49 20.15 -9.10 5.73
C ASP A 49 20.65 -9.98 4.59
N GLU A 50 21.56 -9.46 3.77
CA GLU A 50 22.14 -10.19 2.65
C GLU A 50 23.15 -11.25 3.11
N GLN A 51 23.68 -11.11 4.33
CA GLN A 51 24.69 -12.01 4.91
C GLN A 51 24.07 -13.17 5.70
N GLN A 52 22.76 -13.13 5.94
CA GLN A 52 22.07 -14.18 6.67
C GLN A 52 21.86 -15.40 5.76
N ASP A 53 22.25 -16.58 6.25
CA ASP A 53 22.00 -17.85 5.55
C ASP A 53 20.50 -18.01 5.29
N LYS A 54 20.13 -17.96 4.01
CA LYS A 54 18.75 -18.17 3.56
C LYS A 54 18.54 -19.67 3.39
N PRO A 55 17.39 -20.21 3.84
CA PRO A 55 17.05 -21.59 3.50
C PRO A 55 17.01 -21.74 1.98
N LEU A 56 17.56 -22.84 1.49
CA LEU A 56 17.58 -23.16 0.06
C LEU A 56 16.14 -23.27 -0.44
N ASP A 57 15.85 -22.60 -1.56
CA ASP A 57 14.59 -22.79 -2.28
C ASP A 57 14.65 -24.14 -3.00
N LEU A 58 14.19 -25.19 -2.30
CA LEU A 58 14.23 -26.57 -2.79
C LEU A 58 13.37 -26.80 -4.05
N VAL A 59 12.46 -25.86 -4.37
CA VAL A 59 11.49 -25.99 -5.45
C VAL A 59 11.66 -24.91 -6.52
N ASN A 60 12.64 -24.02 -6.39
CA ASN A 60 12.89 -22.92 -7.32
C ASN A 60 11.63 -22.13 -7.70
N ARG A 61 10.75 -21.87 -6.71
CA ARG A 61 9.43 -21.25 -6.90
C ARG A 61 8.48 -21.95 -7.88
N GLN A 62 8.68 -23.23 -8.15
CA GLN A 62 7.79 -24.06 -8.94
C GLN A 62 6.73 -24.70 -8.03
N PHE A 63 5.52 -24.15 -8.02
CA PHE A 63 4.45 -24.59 -7.12
C PHE A 63 3.45 -25.59 -7.74
N THR A 64 3.75 -26.11 -8.93
CA THR A 64 2.93 -27.15 -9.57
C THR A 64 3.43 -28.53 -9.18
N ALA A 65 2.52 -29.43 -8.80
CA ALA A 65 2.78 -30.84 -8.53
C ALA A 65 1.96 -31.72 -9.47
N GLU A 66 2.52 -32.87 -9.87
CA GLU A 66 1.84 -33.83 -10.76
C GLU A 66 0.95 -34.81 -9.96
N GLN A 67 1.28 -35.05 -8.69
CA GLN A 67 0.55 -35.96 -7.79
C GLN A 67 0.37 -35.35 -6.39
N PRO A 68 -0.65 -35.79 -5.63
CA PRO A 68 -0.80 -35.41 -4.22
C PRO A 68 0.45 -35.72 -3.39
N ASN A 69 0.68 -34.95 -2.33
CA ASN A 69 1.80 -35.10 -1.38
C ASN A 69 3.23 -34.91 -1.94
N GLN A 70 3.39 -34.43 -3.16
CA GLN A 70 4.72 -34.08 -3.71
C GLN A 70 5.22 -32.69 -3.31
N LEU A 71 4.30 -31.76 -3.03
CA LEU A 71 4.60 -30.39 -2.65
C LEU A 71 3.62 -29.90 -1.59
N TRP A 72 4.14 -29.24 -0.55
CA TRP A 72 3.36 -28.60 0.49
C TRP A 72 3.70 -27.11 0.50
N VAL A 73 2.70 -26.27 0.33
CA VAL A 73 2.86 -24.81 0.32
C VAL A 73 2.03 -24.24 1.46
N ALA A 74 2.63 -23.36 2.25
CA ALA A 74 1.96 -22.60 3.30
C ALA A 74 2.35 -21.12 3.19
N ASP A 75 1.39 -20.23 3.39
CA ASP A 75 1.63 -18.81 3.56
C ASP A 75 1.37 -18.40 5.02
N ILE A 76 2.03 -17.33 5.46
CA ILE A 76 1.78 -16.71 6.76
C ILE A 76 1.30 -15.29 6.48
N THR A 77 0.06 -15.01 6.86
CA THR A 77 -0.48 -13.66 6.82
C THR A 77 -0.41 -13.05 8.22
N TYR A 78 0.37 -11.97 8.37
CA TYR A 78 0.43 -11.22 9.61
C TYR A 78 -0.80 -10.32 9.72
N GLY A 79 -1.70 -10.66 10.66
CA GLY A 79 -2.82 -9.80 11.03
C GLY A 79 -2.35 -8.59 11.85
N VAL A 80 -3.07 -7.47 11.76
CA VAL A 80 -2.90 -6.31 12.63
C VAL A 80 -3.70 -6.52 13.93
N PRO A 81 -3.08 -6.42 15.13
CA PRO A 81 -3.82 -6.53 16.38
C PRO A 81 -4.91 -5.46 16.47
N GLY A 82 -6.15 -5.88 16.76
CA GLY A 82 -7.27 -4.96 17.04
C GLY A 82 -8.12 -4.53 15.84
N VAL A 83 -7.91 -5.09 14.65
CA VAL A 83 -8.84 -4.91 13.52
C VAL A 83 -9.70 -6.17 13.40
N GLN A 84 -10.94 -6.10 13.86
CA GLN A 84 -11.96 -7.10 13.59
C GLN A 84 -12.64 -6.74 12.26
N GLY A 85 -12.60 -7.66 11.31
CA GLY A 85 -13.46 -7.67 10.13
C GLY A 85 -14.67 -8.56 10.38
#